data_AF-A0A2W6E4B6-F1
#
_entry.id   AF-A0A2W6E4B6-F1
#
_cell.length_a   1.000
_cell.length_b   1.000
_cell.length_c   1.000
_cell.angle_alpha   90.00
_cell.angle_beta   90.00
_cell.angle_gamma   90.00
#
_symmetry.space_group_name_H-M   'P 1'
#
loop_
_entity.id
_entity.type
_entity.pdbx_description
1 polymer ?
#
loop_
_entity_poly.entity_id
_entity_poly.type
_entity_poly.pdbx_seq_one_letter_code
_entity_poly.pdbx_strand_id
1 'polypeptide(L)' 'MAALASQAGTDPETVLGRTVAAMDIPLDRAGPAGEVAELIAFLASRGAAYLTGSQFTVDGGVLPTLYGDS' A
#
# COMPACT_ATOMS: atom_id res chain seq x y z
N MET A 1 11.34 5.05 6.95
CA MET A 1 11.27 4.52 8.33
C MET A 1 12.55 4.77 9.13
N ALA A 2 13.76 4.48 8.61
CA ALA A 2 15.02 4.72 9.34
C ALA A 2 15.21 6.16 9.84
N ALA A 3 14.92 7.18 9.01
CA ALA A 3 15.00 8.57 9.44
C ALA A 3 13.99 8.92 10.56
N LEU A 4 12.75 8.41 10.45
CA LEU A 4 11.72 8.59 11.48
C LEU A 4 12.09 7.89 12.80
N ALA A 5 12.67 6.70 12.71
CA ALA A 5 13.12 5.89 13.84
C ALA A 5 14.24 6.61 14.62
N SER A 6 15.20 7.19 13.90
CA SER A 6 16.25 8.02 14.49
C SER A 6 15.70 9.25 15.23
N GLN A 7 14.61 9.87 14.74
CA GLN A 7 13.99 11.01 15.41
C GLN A 7 13.16 10.59 16.64
N ALA A 8 12.56 9.41 16.61
CA ALA A 8 11.73 8.87 17.69
C ALA A 8 12.52 8.10 18.77
N GLY A 9 13.85 7.94 18.62
CA GLY A 9 14.69 7.21 19.58
C GLY A 9 14.36 5.72 19.68
N THR A 10 13.90 5.12 18.58
CA THR A 10 13.36 3.75 18.52
C THR A 10 13.85 3.06 17.25
N ASP A 11 13.62 1.76 17.10
CA ASP A 11 14.03 1.04 15.89
C ASP A 11 12.98 1.18 14.75
N PRO A 12 13.40 0.98 13.48
CA PRO A 12 12.50 1.12 12.33
C PRO A 12 11.31 0.18 12.33
N GLU A 13 11.42 -1.01 12.92
CA GLU A 13 10.34 -2.01 12.97
C GLU A 13 9.25 -1.53 13.91
N THR A 14 9.62 -0.99 15.07
CA THR A 14 8.66 -0.39 16.01
C THR A 14 7.97 0.84 15.41
N VAL A 15 8.66 1.65 14.60
CA VAL A 15 7.99 2.74 13.85
C VAL A 15 7.00 2.16 12.84
N LEU A 16 7.43 1.19 12.03
CA LEU A 16 6.61 0.57 11.00
C LEU A 16 5.34 -0.05 11.60
N GLY A 17 5.49 -0.86 12.65
CA GLY A 17 4.38 -1.49 13.35
C GLY A 17 3.37 -0.48 13.89
N ARG A 18 3.83 0.64 14.48
CA ARG A 18 2.94 1.73 14.92
C ARG A 18 2.23 2.41 13.76
N THR A 19 2.93 2.63 12.64
CA THR A 19 2.31 3.22 11.45
C THR A 19 1.25 2.28 10.85
N VAL A 20 1.56 1.00 10.68
CA VAL A 20 0.60 0.01 10.16
C VAL A 20 -0.63 -0.08 11.05
N ALA A 21 -0.45 -0.19 12.37
CA ALA A 21 -1.55 -0.22 13.32
C ALA A 21 -2.41 1.07 13.29
N ALA A 22 -1.79 2.22 13.05
CA ALA A 22 -2.51 3.50 12.97
C ALA A 22 -3.31 3.68 11.65
N MET A 23 -2.97 2.93 10.59
CA MET A 23 -3.64 3.03 9.29
C MET A 23 -4.80 2.04 9.12
N ASP A 24 -5.02 1.15 10.10
CA ASP A 24 -6.08 0.13 10.07
C ASP A 24 -6.12 -0.65 8.74
N ILE A 25 -4.93 -1.05 8.26
CA ILE A 25 -4.78 -1.72 6.97
C ILE A 25 -5.48 -3.08 7.02
N PRO A 26 -6.49 -3.36 6.19
CA PRO A 26 -7.22 -4.65 6.25
C PRO A 26 -6.36 -5.90 6.03
N LEU A 27 -5.25 -5.79 5.31
CA LEU A 27 -4.27 -6.88 5.15
C LEU A 27 -3.27 -7.01 6.32
N ASP A 28 -3.40 -6.21 7.39
CA ASP A 28 -2.60 -6.26 8.62
C ASP A 28 -1.08 -6.12 8.43
N ARG A 29 -0.65 -5.55 7.30
CA ARG A 29 0.76 -5.33 6.99
C ARG A 29 0.97 -4.15 6.05
N ALA A 30 2.18 -3.60 6.09
CA ALA A 30 2.64 -2.75 5.01
C ALA A 30 2.91 -3.58 3.73
N GLY A 31 2.49 -3.06 2.58
CA GLY A 31 2.86 -3.61 1.28
C GLY A 31 4.34 -3.30 0.96
N PRO A 32 5.16 -4.30 0.55
CA PRO A 32 6.48 -4.01 0.01
C PRO A 32 6.37 -3.35 -1.37
N ALA A 33 7.39 -2.58 -1.76
CA ALA A 33 7.43 -1.91 -3.07
C ALA A 33 7.25 -2.87 -4.27
N GLY A 34 7.59 -4.16 -4.08
CA GLY A 34 7.39 -5.20 -5.08
C GLY A 34 5.93 -5.37 -5.49
N GLU A 35 4.95 -5.23 -4.58
CA GLU A 35 3.53 -5.42 -4.92
C GLU A 35 3.02 -4.33 -5.87
N VAL A 36 3.50 -3.10 -5.72
CA VAL A 36 3.22 -2.02 -6.68
C VAL A 36 3.95 -2.27 -8.01
N ALA A 37 5.20 -2.76 -7.94
CA ALA A 37 6.00 -3.04 -9.13
C ALA A 37 5.38 -4.15 -10.01
N GLU A 38 4.80 -5.18 -9.41
CA GLU A 38 4.09 -6.25 -10.14
C GLU A 38 2.87 -5.71 -10.90
N LEU A 39 2.08 -4.83 -10.28
CA LEU A 39 0.98 -4.17 -10.99
C LEU A 39 1.49 -3.32 -12.15
N ILE A 40 2.56 -2.54 -11.94
CA ILE A 40 3.19 -1.74 -13.00
C ILE A 40 3.67 -2.64 -14.15
N ALA A 41 4.32 -3.75 -13.84
CA ALA A 41 4.78 -4.71 -14.84
C ALA A 41 3.62 -5.28 -15.66
N PHE A 42 2.49 -5.60 -15.02
CA PHE A 42 1.27 -5.99 -15.72
C PHE A 42 0.73 -4.87 -16.63
N LEU A 43 0.63 -3.64 -16.11
CA LEU A 43 0.12 -2.49 -16.87
C LEU A 43 1.00 -2.13 -18.07
N ALA A 44 2.31 -2.39 -17.99
CA ALA A 44 3.25 -2.22 -19.10
C ALA A 44 3.19 -3.36 -20.14
N SER A 45 2.48 -4.46 -19.84
CA SER A 45 2.38 -5.62 -20.71
C SER A 45 1.29 -5.47 -21.78
N ARG A 46 1.31 -6.36 -22.79
CA ARG A 46 0.21 -6.44 -23.78
C ARG A 46 -1.14 -6.82 -23.16
N GLY A 47 -1.14 -7.47 -22.00
CA GLY A 47 -2.38 -7.87 -21.31
C GLY A 47 -3.23 -6.68 -20.86
N ALA A 48 -2.61 -5.51 -20.69
CA ALA A 48 -3.28 -4.28 -20.29
C ALA A 48 -3.61 -3.34 -21.48
N ALA A 49 -3.54 -3.82 -22.73
CA ALA A 49 -3.63 -2.98 -23.93
C ALA A 49 -4.93 -2.15 -24.07
N TYR A 50 -5.99 -2.52 -23.34
CA TYR A 50 -7.26 -1.78 -23.33
C TYR A 50 -7.51 -1.02 -22.01
N LEU A 51 -6.58 -1.06 -21.07
CA LEU A 51 -6.67 -0.36 -19.79
C LEU A 51 -6.01 1.02 -19.93
N THR A 52 -6.82 2.06 -20.02
CA THR A 52 -6.36 3.45 -20.14
C THR A 52 -7.28 4.38 -19.36
N GLY A 53 -6.78 5.57 -19.00
CA GLY A 53 -7.54 6.60 -18.28
C GLY A 53 -8.03 6.21 -16.89
N SER A 54 -7.48 5.14 -16.31
CA SER A 54 -7.90 4.57 -15.03
C SER A 54 -6.86 4.79 -13.94
N GLN A 55 -7.29 4.80 -12.68
CA GLN A 55 -6.44 4.83 -11.49
C GLN A 55 -6.55 3.49 -10.77
N PHE A 56 -5.42 2.97 -10.28
CA PHE A 56 -5.39 1.72 -9.54
C PHE A 56 -4.77 1.96 -8.16
N THR A 57 -5.52 1.63 -7.11
CA THR A 57 -5.06 1.74 -5.72
C THR A 57 -4.41 0.42 -5.29
N VAL A 58 -3.23 0.51 -4.67
CA VAL A 58 -2.51 -0.62 -4.07
C VAL A 58 -2.13 -0.25 -2.64
N ASP A 59 -3.07 -0.40 -1.72
CA ASP A 59 -2.95 0.07 -0.33
C ASP A 59 -3.33 -0.98 0.71
N GLY A 60 -3.57 -2.22 0.30
CA GLY A 60 -4.02 -3.28 1.19
C GLY A 60 -5.44 -3.09 1.76
N GLY A 61 -6.24 -2.18 1.18
CA GLY A 61 -7.64 -1.95 1.55
C GLY A 61 -7.87 -0.74 2.46
N VAL A 62 -6.87 0.10 2.69
CA VAL A 62 -6.98 1.30 3.56
C VAL A 62 -8.07 2.25 3.05
N LEU A 63 -8.17 2.46 1.75
CA LEU A 63 -9.24 3.26 1.18
C LEU A 63 -10.53 2.42 1.10
N PRO A 64 -11.62 2.87 1.75
CA PRO A 64 -12.90 2.19 1.65
C PRO A 64 -13.39 2.28 0.20
N THR A 65 -13.85 1.15 -0.32
CA THR A 65 -14.66 1.16 -1.55
C THR A 65 -16.09 1.54 -1.20
N LEU A 66 -16.84 2.15 -2.12
CA LEU A 66 -18.20 2.65 -1.88
C LEU A 66 -19.25 1.54 -1.64
N TYR A 67 -18.85 0.30 -1.35
CA TYR A 67 -19.75 -0.74 -0.87
C TYR A 67 -20.04 -0.54 0.63
N GLY A 68 -20.68 0.57 0.98
CA GLY A 68 -21.27 0.81 2.30
C GLY A 68 -22.78 0.68 2.21
N ASP A 69 -23.30 -0.42 2.77
CA ASP A 69 -24.70 -0.73 3.11
C ASP A 69 -25.82 -0.30 2.14
N SER A 70 -26.31 -1.29 1.37
CA SER A 70 -27.73 -1.44 1.05
C SER A 70 -28.44 -2.27 2.11
#